data_AF-A0A5B1AXL2-F1
#
_entry.id   AF-A0A5B1AXL2-F1
#
_cell.length_a   1.000
_cell.length_b   1.000
_cell.length_c   1.000
_cell.angle_alpha   90.00
_cell.angle_beta   90.00
_cell.angle_gamma   90.00
#
_symmetry.space_group_name_H-M   'P 1'
#
loop_
_entity.id
_entity.type
_entity.pdbx_description
1 polymer ?
#
loop_
_entity_poly.entity_id
_entity_poly.type
_entity_poly.pdbx_seq_one_letter_code
_entity_poly.pdbx_strand_id
1 'polypeptide(L)'
;LPVLAATCAVALVGLLALPGYRTNYNDRAYLPNFIPANEGFTAAERHFSQARMKPDILMIESDHDMRNPADFLILDKLAKGIFRVPGISRVQAITRPDGTAMDHTSIPFMISMQNAGQVQTMKYQRDRINDMLKQADEMAKTIAVMQRMYSLMSQLADNTHRLVGDTEAMQQITNELRDHIADFDDFWRP
;
A
#
# COMPACT_ATOMS: atom_id res chain seq x y z
N LEU A 1 -25.34 37.66 -78.01
CA LEU A 1 -26.14 37.66 -76.77
C LEU A 1 -26.78 36.32 -76.40
N PRO A 2 -27.50 35.59 -77.28
CA PRO A 2 -28.31 34.44 -76.84
C PRO A 2 -27.47 33.28 -76.31
N VAL A 3 -26.32 33.01 -76.92
CA VAL A 3 -25.41 31.93 -76.49
C VAL A 3 -24.77 32.23 -75.13
N LEU A 4 -24.43 33.50 -74.85
CA LEU A 4 -23.84 33.91 -73.57
C LEU A 4 -24.87 33.86 -72.43
N ALA A 5 -26.11 34.26 -72.69
CA ALA A 5 -27.20 34.10 -71.72
C ALA A 5 -27.49 32.62 -71.44
N ALA A 6 -27.47 31.77 -72.47
CA ALA A 6 -27.67 30.33 -72.32
C ALA A 6 -26.54 29.66 -71.53
N THR A 7 -25.27 30.00 -71.79
CA THR A 7 -24.14 29.44 -71.03
C THR A 7 -24.12 29.93 -69.58
N CYS A 8 -24.45 31.19 -69.32
CA CYS A 8 -24.61 31.69 -67.95
C CYS A 8 -25.75 30.99 -67.20
N ALA A 9 -26.89 30.73 -67.86
CA ALA A 9 -27.99 30.00 -67.24
C ALA A 9 -27.59 28.56 -66.87
N VAL A 10 -26.91 27.84 -67.77
CA VAL A 10 -26.41 26.48 -67.48
C VAL A 10 -25.37 26.49 -66.36
N ALA A 11 -24.47 27.46 -66.34
CA ALA A 11 -23.47 27.60 -65.28
C ALA A 11 -24.10 27.89 -63.91
N LEU A 12 -25.13 28.74 -63.84
CA LEU A 12 -25.86 29.04 -62.60
C LEU A 12 -26.65 27.84 -62.07
N VAL A 13 -27.20 27.01 -62.96
CA VAL A 13 -27.83 25.73 -62.57
C VAL A 13 -26.80 24.77 -61.97
N GLY A 14 -25.60 24.69 -62.53
CA GLY A 14 -24.49 23.92 -61.94
C GLY A 14 -24.03 24.48 -60.59
N LEU A 15 -24.01 25.82 -60.45
CA LEU A 15 -23.62 26.49 -59.21
C LEU A 15 -24.63 26.23 -58.08
N LEU A 16 -25.91 26.05 -58.40
CA LEU A 16 -26.99 25.72 -57.47
C LEU A 16 -26.81 24.34 -56.78
N ALA A 17 -26.00 23.45 -57.34
CA ALA A 17 -25.66 22.16 -56.73
C ALA A 17 -24.54 22.26 -55.66
N LEU A 18 -23.76 23.35 -55.64
CA LEU A 18 -22.63 23.53 -54.71
C LEU A 18 -23.03 23.78 -53.25
N PRO A 19 -24.10 24.54 -52.92
CA PRO A 19 -24.51 24.76 -51.53
C PRO A 19 -24.92 23.47 -50.81
N GLY A 20 -25.37 22.46 -51.56
CA GLY A 20 -25.72 21.13 -51.05
C GLY A 20 -24.56 20.13 -51.04
N TYR A 21 -23.39 20.49 -51.58
CA TYR A 21 -22.24 19.61 -51.67
C TYR A 21 -21.61 19.44 -50.29
N ARG A 22 -21.90 18.30 -49.65
CA ARG A 22 -21.19 17.86 -48.46
C ARG A 22 -20.04 16.96 -48.88
N THR A 23 -18.82 17.42 -48.68
CA THR A 23 -17.63 16.58 -48.82
C THR A 23 -17.72 15.43 -47.83
N ASN A 24 -18.00 14.22 -48.32
CA ASN A 24 -17.91 13.00 -47.54
C ASN A 24 -16.56 12.36 -47.84
N TYR A 25 -15.69 12.22 -46.84
CA TYR A 25 -14.39 11.56 -47.00
C TYR A 25 -14.46 10.07 -46.66
N ASN A 26 -15.68 9.51 -46.61
CA ASN A 26 -15.89 8.09 -46.41
C ASN A 26 -15.94 7.38 -47.76
N ASP A 27 -14.79 6.81 -48.18
CA ASP A 27 -14.67 6.02 -49.41
C ASP A 27 -15.72 4.92 -49.53
N ARG A 28 -16.21 4.41 -48.38
CA ARG A 28 -17.24 3.37 -48.30
C ARG A 28 -18.60 3.83 -48.85
N ALA A 29 -18.90 5.14 -48.83
CA ALA A 29 -20.13 5.71 -49.38
C ALA A 29 -20.09 5.86 -50.92
N TYR A 30 -18.90 5.79 -51.52
CA TYR A 30 -18.70 5.83 -52.98
C TYR A 30 -18.61 4.43 -53.59
N LEU A 31 -18.57 3.39 -52.76
CA LEU A 31 -18.56 2.00 -53.18
C LEU A 31 -19.99 1.45 -53.28
N PRO A 32 -20.37 0.76 -54.38
CA PRO A 32 -21.70 0.20 -54.53
C PRO A 32 -22.03 -0.79 -53.41
N ASN A 33 -23.26 -0.77 -52.90
CA ASN A 33 -23.67 -1.60 -51.75
C ASN A 33 -23.61 -3.12 -52.02
N PHE A 34 -23.56 -3.54 -53.28
CA PHE A 34 -23.61 -4.95 -53.70
C PHE A 34 -22.24 -5.64 -53.78
N ILE A 35 -21.14 -4.94 -53.51
CA ILE A 35 -19.82 -5.60 -53.52
C ILE A 35 -19.65 -6.45 -52.25
N PRO A 36 -19.07 -7.66 -52.36
CA PRO A 36 -18.84 -8.55 -51.22
C PRO A 36 -18.09 -7.89 -50.04
N ALA A 37 -17.24 -6.91 -50.34
CA ALA A 37 -16.56 -6.11 -49.33
C ALA A 37 -17.54 -5.35 -48.42
N ASN A 38 -18.59 -4.73 -48.98
CA ASN A 38 -19.58 -3.96 -48.21
C ASN A 38 -20.49 -4.87 -47.37
N GLU A 39 -20.81 -6.08 -47.85
CA GLU A 39 -21.50 -7.10 -47.05
C GLU A 39 -20.65 -7.54 -45.84
N GLY A 40 -19.35 -7.77 -46.05
CA GLY A 40 -18.41 -8.08 -44.98
C GLY A 40 -18.29 -6.95 -43.95
N PHE A 41 -18.22 -5.70 -44.39
CA PHE A 41 -18.26 -4.55 -43.51
C PHE A 41 -19.58 -4.45 -42.72
N THR A 42 -20.72 -4.71 -43.37
CA THR A 42 -22.06 -4.66 -42.74
C THR A 42 -22.23 -5.77 -41.70
N ALA A 43 -21.68 -6.96 -41.94
CA ALA A 43 -21.64 -8.05 -40.98
C ALA A 43 -20.73 -7.73 -39.78
N ALA A 44 -19.55 -7.15 -40.02
CA ALA A 44 -18.61 -6.76 -38.98
C ALA A 44 -19.16 -5.64 -38.08
N GLU A 45 -19.91 -4.69 -38.65
CA GLU A 45 -20.51 -3.55 -37.95
C GLU A 45 -21.60 -3.96 -36.93
N ARG A 46 -22.18 -5.16 -37.08
CA ARG A 46 -23.12 -5.74 -36.09
C ARG A 46 -22.44 -6.19 -34.80
N HIS A 47 -21.14 -6.49 -34.84
CA HIS A 47 -20.39 -7.07 -33.70
C HIS A 47 -19.23 -6.19 -33.23
N PHE A 48 -18.72 -5.30 -34.09
CA PHE A 48 -17.60 -4.42 -33.82
C PHE A 48 -18.00 -2.97 -34.07
N SER A 49 -17.74 -2.08 -33.09
CA SER A 49 -17.90 -0.64 -33.27
C SER A 49 -16.99 -0.17 -34.42
N GLN A 50 -17.43 0.80 -35.23
CA GLN A 50 -16.66 1.29 -36.39
C GLN A 50 -15.20 1.69 -36.03
N ALA A 51 -14.96 2.17 -34.81
CA ALA A 51 -13.63 2.51 -34.31
C ALA A 51 -12.64 1.32 -34.27
N ARG A 52 -13.13 0.07 -34.17
CA ARG A 52 -12.28 -1.13 -34.23
C ARG A 52 -11.85 -1.50 -35.66
N MET A 53 -12.49 -0.91 -36.68
CA MET A 53 -12.29 -1.26 -38.08
C MET A 53 -11.23 -0.39 -38.77
N LYS A 54 -10.80 0.72 -38.16
CA LYS A 54 -9.72 1.59 -38.62
C LYS A 54 -8.83 1.99 -37.42
N PRO A 55 -7.86 1.14 -37.02
CA PRO A 55 -6.96 1.48 -35.94
C PRO A 55 -5.91 2.50 -36.39
N ASP A 56 -5.61 3.46 -35.53
CA ASP A 56 -4.40 4.28 -35.65
C ASP A 56 -3.22 3.50 -35.08
N ILE A 57 -2.14 3.38 -35.86
CA ILE A 57 -0.93 2.63 -35.48
C ILE A 57 0.18 3.62 -35.16
N LEU A 58 0.70 3.54 -33.94
CA LEU A 58 1.90 4.27 -33.52
C LEU A 58 3.07 3.30 -33.42
N MET A 59 4.12 3.52 -34.22
CA MET A 59 5.35 2.74 -34.15
C MET A 59 6.34 3.42 -33.20
N ILE A 60 6.97 2.62 -32.33
CA ILE A 60 7.98 3.08 -31.37
C ILE A 60 9.27 2.34 -31.71
N GLU A 61 10.34 3.10 -31.91
CA GLU A 61 11.68 2.58 -32.17
C GLU A 61 12.59 2.89 -30.98
N SER A 62 13.44 1.94 -30.61
CA SER A 62 14.41 2.04 -29.52
C SER A 62 15.78 1.56 -30.01
N ASP A 63 16.84 2.09 -29.42
CA ASP A 63 18.23 1.70 -29.69
C ASP A 63 18.65 0.39 -29.01
N HIS A 64 17.75 -0.22 -28.22
CA HIS A 64 17.98 -1.46 -27.49
C HIS A 64 16.72 -2.34 -27.42
N ASP A 65 16.92 -3.60 -27.00
CA ASP A 65 15.84 -4.56 -26.81
C ASP A 65 14.97 -4.21 -25.59
N MET A 66 13.72 -3.81 -25.85
CA MET A 66 12.74 -3.39 -24.85
C MET A 66 12.01 -4.56 -24.15
N ARG A 67 12.38 -5.82 -24.42
CA ARG A 67 11.72 -7.01 -23.82
C ARG A 67 12.19 -7.27 -22.38
N ASN A 68 12.19 -6.23 -21.55
CA ASN A 68 12.58 -6.32 -20.15
C ASN A 68 11.61 -5.55 -19.24
N PRO A 69 11.61 -5.83 -17.93
CA PRO A 69 10.65 -5.22 -17.01
C PRO A 69 10.74 -3.69 -16.91
N ALA A 70 11.92 -3.10 -17.06
CA ALA A 70 12.11 -1.65 -16.95
C ALA A 70 11.44 -0.93 -18.14
N ASP A 71 11.67 -1.42 -19.35
CA ASP A 71 11.10 -0.82 -20.55
C ASP A 71 9.59 -1.06 -20.68
N PHE A 72 9.08 -2.17 -20.16
CA PHE A 72 7.63 -2.37 -20.05
C PHE A 72 6.95 -1.33 -19.15
N LEU A 73 7.61 -0.84 -18.09
CA LEU A 73 7.07 0.27 -17.29
C LEU A 73 7.02 1.57 -18.09
N ILE A 74 8.03 1.83 -18.91
CA ILE A 74 8.08 3.00 -19.79
C ILE A 74 6.97 2.92 -20.83
N LEU A 75 6.80 1.78 -21.49
CA LEU A 75 5.73 1.54 -22.47
C LEU A 75 4.33 1.66 -21.84
N ASP A 76 4.11 1.19 -20.61
CA ASP A 76 2.84 1.40 -19.90
C ASP A 76 2.58 2.88 -19.57
N LYS A 77 3.62 3.63 -19.17
CA LYS A 77 3.50 5.07 -18.93
C LYS A 77 3.17 5.82 -20.22
N LEU A 78 3.79 5.45 -21.35
CA LEU A 78 3.49 5.98 -22.66
C LEU A 78 2.04 5.68 -23.07
N ALA A 79 1.59 4.44 -22.94
CA ALA A 79 0.22 4.04 -23.26
C ALA A 79 -0.82 4.81 -22.42
N LYS A 80 -0.54 5.05 -21.14
CA LYS A 80 -1.36 5.92 -20.26
C LYS A 80 -1.40 7.37 -20.75
N GLY A 81 -0.29 7.89 -21.25
CA GLY A 81 -0.22 9.23 -21.83
C GLY A 81 -1.10 9.35 -23.08
N ILE A 82 -0.99 8.39 -24.00
CA ILE A 82 -1.81 8.32 -25.21
C ILE A 82 -3.29 8.22 -24.86
N PHE A 83 -3.66 7.37 -23.91
CA PHE A 83 -5.05 7.21 -23.48
C PHE A 83 -5.71 8.52 -22.97
N ARG A 84 -4.92 9.49 -22.49
CA ARG A 84 -5.45 10.79 -22.03
C ARG A 84 -5.78 11.76 -23.16
N VAL A 85 -5.38 11.48 -24.40
CA VAL A 85 -5.67 12.33 -25.54
C VAL A 85 -7.19 12.29 -25.84
N PRO A 86 -7.87 13.44 -25.92
CA PRO A 86 -9.29 13.49 -26.24
C PRO A 86 -9.62 12.76 -27.55
N GLY A 87 -10.60 11.86 -27.51
CA GLY A 87 -11.01 11.05 -28.67
C GLY A 87 -10.42 9.64 -28.70
N ILE A 88 -9.45 9.32 -27.83
CA ILE A 88 -8.91 7.96 -27.72
C ILE A 88 -9.74 7.16 -26.71
N SER A 89 -10.45 6.14 -27.19
CA SER A 89 -11.27 5.25 -26.36
C SER A 89 -10.51 4.04 -25.82
N ARG A 90 -9.43 3.62 -26.50
CA ARG A 90 -8.72 2.39 -26.19
C ARG A 90 -7.30 2.42 -26.75
N VAL A 91 -6.31 1.89 -26.02
CA VAL A 91 -4.91 1.78 -26.46
C VAL A 91 -4.43 0.34 -26.30
N GLN A 92 -4.25 -0.36 -27.41
CA GLN A 92 -3.73 -1.73 -27.42
C GLN A 92 -2.21 -1.70 -27.51
N ALA A 93 -1.53 -2.29 -26.51
CA ALA A 93 -0.07 -2.33 -26.43
C ALA A 93 0.37 -3.67 -25.80
N ILE A 94 1.67 -3.98 -25.82
CA ILE A 94 2.19 -5.24 -25.24
C ILE A 94 1.92 -5.36 -23.73
N THR A 95 1.81 -4.24 -23.03
CA THR A 95 1.42 -4.18 -21.61
C THR A 95 -0.09 -4.11 -21.38
N ARG A 96 -0.90 -4.04 -22.45
CA ARG A 96 -2.36 -3.84 -22.44
C ARG A 96 -3.01 -4.58 -23.64
N PRO A 97 -2.99 -5.92 -23.68
CA PRO A 97 -3.39 -6.70 -24.85
C PRO A 97 -4.88 -6.53 -25.23
N ASP A 98 -5.77 -6.28 -24.26
CA ASP A 98 -7.20 -6.08 -24.49
C ASP A 98 -7.57 -4.61 -24.81
N GLY A 99 -6.58 -3.71 -24.75
CA GLY A 99 -6.74 -2.29 -25.00
C GLY A 99 -7.38 -1.49 -23.84
N THR A 100 -8.08 -2.17 -22.93
CA THR A 100 -8.37 -1.69 -21.58
C THR A 100 -7.21 -2.09 -20.67
N ALA A 101 -7.05 -1.40 -19.52
CA ALA A 101 -6.15 -1.95 -18.49
C ALA A 101 -6.67 -3.35 -18.15
N MET A 102 -5.81 -4.37 -18.17
CA MET A 102 -6.18 -5.71 -17.74
C MET A 102 -6.77 -5.62 -16.32
N ASP A 103 -7.98 -6.15 -16.16
CA ASP A 103 -8.60 -6.25 -14.84
C ASP A 103 -7.65 -7.06 -13.93
N HIS A 104 -7.40 -6.53 -12.74
CA HIS A 104 -6.59 -7.16 -11.70
C HIS A 104 -5.06 -7.26 -11.91
N THR A 105 -4.46 -6.67 -12.95
CA THR A 105 -2.97 -6.68 -13.12
C THR A 105 -2.31 -5.30 -13.09
N SER A 106 -3.07 -4.24 -12.80
CA SER A 106 -2.47 -2.92 -12.61
C SER A 106 -1.53 -2.95 -11.39
N ILE A 107 -0.31 -2.40 -11.53
CA ILE A 107 0.63 -2.25 -10.40
C ILE A 107 -0.03 -1.67 -9.15
N PRO A 108 -0.91 -0.65 -9.23
CA PRO A 108 -1.66 -0.17 -8.07
C PRO A 108 -2.58 -1.22 -7.43
N PHE A 109 -3.20 -2.11 -8.21
CA PHE A 109 -4.04 -3.20 -7.69
C PHE A 109 -3.20 -4.32 -7.05
N MET A 110 -2.08 -4.71 -7.65
CA MET A 110 -1.16 -5.67 -7.01
C MET A 110 -0.56 -5.09 -5.72
N ILE A 111 -0.18 -3.81 -5.73
CA ILE A 111 0.26 -3.09 -4.53
C ILE A 111 -0.87 -3.00 -3.51
N SER A 112 -2.11 -2.74 -3.91
CA SER A 112 -3.23 -2.61 -2.96
C SER A 112 -3.62 -3.96 -2.35
N MET A 113 -3.59 -5.06 -3.10
CA MET A 113 -3.80 -6.42 -2.56
C MET A 113 -2.67 -6.84 -1.62
N GLN A 114 -1.41 -6.53 -1.96
CA GLN A 114 -0.27 -6.79 -1.08
C GLN A 114 -0.33 -5.94 0.20
N ASN A 115 -0.78 -4.69 0.10
CA ASN A 115 -1.00 -3.83 1.27
C ASN A 115 -2.19 -4.28 2.12
N ALA A 116 -3.28 -4.75 1.51
CA ALA A 116 -4.46 -5.23 2.25
C ALA A 116 -4.09 -6.41 3.17
N GLY A 117 -3.26 -7.35 2.69
CA GLY A 117 -2.71 -8.42 3.52
C GLY A 117 -1.81 -7.90 4.64
N GLN A 118 -0.92 -6.93 4.34
CA GLN A 118 -0.06 -6.31 5.36
C GLN A 118 -0.85 -5.55 6.43
N VAL A 119 -1.91 -4.82 6.09
CA VAL A 119 -2.71 -4.07 7.08
C VAL A 119 -3.36 -5.01 8.09
N GLN A 120 -3.83 -6.18 7.65
CA GLN A 120 -4.38 -7.19 8.54
C GLN A 120 -3.29 -7.81 9.44
N THR A 121 -2.10 -8.07 8.89
CA THR A 121 -0.94 -8.54 9.66
C THR A 121 -0.42 -7.47 10.65
N MET A 122 -0.47 -6.19 10.29
CA MET A 122 -0.01 -5.07 11.12
C MET A 122 -0.82 -4.92 12.41
N LYS A 123 -2.14 -5.16 12.35
CA LYS A 123 -2.98 -5.19 13.56
C LYS A 123 -2.54 -6.33 14.49
N TYR A 124 -2.38 -7.53 13.95
CA TYR A 124 -1.91 -8.69 14.73
C TYR A 124 -0.53 -8.44 15.36
N GLN A 125 0.42 -7.88 14.59
CA GLN A 125 1.75 -7.54 15.10
C GLN A 125 1.68 -6.47 16.22
N ARG A 126 0.86 -5.43 16.06
CA ARG A 126 0.64 -4.43 17.11
C ARG A 126 0.05 -5.04 18.37
N ASP A 127 -0.94 -5.93 18.23
CA ASP A 127 -1.55 -6.62 19.37
C ASP A 127 -0.51 -7.49 20.11
N ARG A 128 0.38 -8.19 19.38
CA ARG A 128 1.48 -8.94 20.00
C ARG A 128 2.51 -8.03 20.69
N ILE A 129 2.84 -6.88 20.11
CA ILE A 129 3.74 -5.89 20.74
C ILE A 129 3.12 -5.34 22.02
N ASN A 130 1.82 -5.01 22.01
CA ASN A 130 1.12 -4.55 23.20
C ASN A 130 1.10 -5.60 24.32
N ASP A 131 0.97 -6.88 23.97
CA ASP A 131 1.07 -7.97 24.95
C ASP A 131 2.49 -8.12 25.51
N MET A 132 3.53 -7.95 24.68
CA MET A 132 4.93 -7.93 25.17
C MET A 132 5.18 -6.75 26.12
N LEU A 133 4.60 -5.59 25.86
CA LEU A 133 4.67 -4.43 26.77
C LEU A 133 4.01 -4.72 28.11
N LYS A 134 2.82 -5.34 28.11
CA LYS A 134 2.16 -5.78 29.36
C LYS A 134 3.01 -6.78 30.15
N GLN A 135 3.62 -7.75 29.45
CA GLN A 135 4.51 -8.72 30.09
C GLN A 135 5.75 -8.04 30.69
N ALA A 136 6.32 -7.04 30.01
CA ALA A 136 7.42 -6.25 30.54
C ALA A 136 7.03 -5.48 31.82
N ASP A 137 5.84 -4.87 31.84
CA ASP A 137 5.30 -4.20 33.04
C ASP A 137 5.08 -5.18 34.20
N GLU A 138 4.57 -6.39 33.93
CA GLU A 138 4.43 -7.43 34.95
C GLU A 138 5.78 -7.90 35.50
N MET A 139 6.78 -8.09 34.63
CA MET A 139 8.14 -8.41 35.06
C MET A 139 8.73 -7.29 35.93
N ALA A 140 8.52 -6.03 35.58
CA ALA A 140 8.96 -4.89 36.37
C ALA A 140 8.32 -4.88 37.77
N LYS A 141 7.02 -5.20 37.87
CA LYS A 141 6.33 -5.35 39.17
C LYS A 141 6.92 -6.50 39.99
N THR A 142 7.17 -7.65 39.37
CA THR A 142 7.79 -8.79 40.05
C THR A 142 9.19 -8.44 40.57
N ILE A 143 9.99 -7.72 39.79
CA ILE A 143 11.31 -7.25 40.22
C ILE A 143 11.18 -6.32 41.44
N ALA A 144 10.24 -5.37 41.41
CA ALA A 144 10.00 -4.47 42.54
C ALA A 144 9.58 -5.23 43.81
N VAL A 145 8.74 -6.26 43.67
CA VAL A 145 8.36 -7.15 44.79
C VAL A 145 9.58 -7.90 45.33
N MET A 146 10.41 -8.46 44.46
CA MET A 146 11.63 -9.17 44.89
C MET A 146 12.62 -8.22 45.59
N GLN A 147 12.79 -7.00 45.10
CA GLN A 147 13.62 -5.98 45.76
C GLN A 147 13.08 -5.63 47.16
N ARG A 148 11.76 -5.54 47.31
CA ARG A 148 11.13 -5.30 48.62
C ARG A 148 11.32 -6.48 49.56
N MET A 149 11.18 -7.71 49.06
CA MET A 149 11.44 -8.93 49.83
C MET A 149 12.90 -9.01 50.28
N TYR A 150 13.84 -8.69 49.38
CA TYR A 150 15.26 -8.62 49.70
C TYR A 150 15.55 -7.57 50.79
N SER A 151 14.97 -6.38 50.66
CA SER A 151 15.08 -5.33 51.68
C SER A 151 14.54 -5.78 53.05
N LEU A 152 13.40 -6.47 53.07
CA LEU A 152 12.82 -7.02 54.30
C LEU A 152 13.70 -8.12 54.92
N MET A 153 14.25 -9.02 54.10
CA MET A 153 15.21 -10.03 54.58
C MET A 153 16.47 -9.39 55.17
N SER A 154 16.99 -8.32 54.55
CA SER A 154 18.12 -7.57 55.09
C SER A 154 17.81 -6.96 56.46
N GLN A 155 16.63 -6.33 56.60
CA GLN A 155 16.20 -5.77 57.89
C GLN A 155 16.01 -6.84 58.97
N LEU A 156 15.50 -8.02 58.59
CA LEU A 156 15.34 -9.14 59.50
C LEU A 156 16.72 -9.63 59.98
N ALA A 157 17.68 -9.79 59.07
CA ALA A 157 19.05 -10.17 59.42
C ALA A 157 19.71 -9.14 60.35
N ASP A 158 19.57 -7.84 60.07
CA ASP A 158 20.10 -6.76 60.91
C ASP A 158 19.46 -6.76 62.31
N ASN A 159 18.14 -6.93 62.40
CA ASN A 159 17.43 -7.01 63.67
C ASN A 159 17.83 -8.26 64.47
N THR A 160 17.98 -9.42 63.82
CA THR A 160 18.48 -10.63 64.48
C THR A 160 19.91 -10.42 64.99
N HIS A 161 20.77 -9.78 64.20
CA HIS A 161 22.14 -9.47 64.63
C HIS A 161 22.15 -8.54 65.85
N ARG A 162 21.31 -7.49 65.86
CA ARG A 162 21.12 -6.61 67.01
C ARG A 162 20.61 -7.35 68.24
N LEU A 163 19.60 -8.21 68.09
CA LEU A 163 19.08 -9.01 69.20
C LEU A 163 20.14 -9.90 69.82
N VAL A 164 21.04 -10.49 69.01
CA VAL A 164 22.17 -11.27 69.52
C VAL A 164 23.10 -10.37 70.35
N GLY A 165 23.48 -9.20 69.82
CA GLY A 165 24.31 -8.24 70.56
C GLY A 165 23.67 -7.74 71.86
N ASP A 166 22.38 -7.41 71.84
CA ASP A 166 21.63 -6.99 73.03
C ASP A 166 21.54 -8.12 74.07
N THR A 167 21.42 -9.38 73.62
CA THR A 167 21.42 -10.56 74.50
C THR A 167 22.78 -10.78 75.15
N GLU A 168 23.87 -10.64 74.38
CA GLU A 168 25.24 -10.69 74.92
C GLU A 168 25.48 -9.57 75.96
N ALA A 169 25.00 -8.35 75.69
CA ALA A 169 25.09 -7.23 76.63
C ALA A 169 24.27 -7.50 77.91
N MET A 170 23.04 -8.01 77.78
CA MET A 170 22.24 -8.42 78.93
C MET A 170 22.93 -9.51 79.75
N GLN A 171 23.59 -10.47 79.11
CA GLN A 171 24.37 -11.50 79.79
C GLN A 171 25.54 -10.89 80.58
N GLN A 172 26.27 -9.95 79.99
CA GLN A 172 27.36 -9.23 80.67
C GLN A 172 26.86 -8.47 81.89
N ILE A 173 25.78 -7.69 81.76
CA ILE A 173 25.17 -6.94 82.88
C ILE A 173 24.69 -7.90 83.97
N THR A 174 24.08 -9.03 83.60
CA THR A 174 23.61 -10.02 84.57
C THR A 174 24.78 -10.68 85.32
N ASN A 175 25.88 -10.97 84.63
CA ASN A 175 27.10 -11.47 85.26
C ASN A 175 27.70 -10.43 86.21
N GLU A 176 27.77 -9.15 85.81
CA GLU A 176 28.26 -8.07 86.65
C GLU A 176 27.38 -7.86 87.90
N LEU A 177 26.05 -7.91 87.74
CA LEU A 177 25.12 -7.89 88.88
C LEU A 177 25.29 -9.09 89.80
N ARG A 178 25.50 -10.29 89.25
CA ARG A 178 25.80 -11.50 90.04
C ARG A 178 27.09 -11.33 90.84
N ASP A 179 28.13 -10.81 90.20
CA ASP A 179 29.43 -10.62 90.82
C ASP A 179 29.35 -9.56 91.93
N HIS A 180 28.62 -8.46 91.72
CA HIS A 180 28.35 -7.47 92.77
C HIS A 180 27.51 -8.01 93.94
N ILE A 181 26.57 -8.92 93.69
CA ILE A 181 25.82 -9.60 94.76
C ILE A 181 26.74 -10.54 95.54
N ALA A 182 27.64 -11.26 94.85
CA ALA A 182 28.63 -12.11 95.50
C ALA A 182 29.58 -11.28 96.39
N ASP A 183 30.10 -10.15 95.88
CA ASP A 183 30.93 -9.22 96.65
C ASP A 183 30.19 -8.66 97.87
N PHE A 184 28.88 -8.43 97.76
CA PHE A 184 28.06 -7.96 98.88
C PHE A 184 27.82 -9.04 99.94
N ASP A 185 27.60 -10.31 99.55
CA ASP A 185 27.48 -11.44 100.49
C ASP A 185 28.82 -11.72 101.20
N ASP A 186 29.94 -11.69 100.47
CA ASP A 186 31.30 -11.84 101.02
C ASP A 186 31.69 -10.68 101.97
N PHE A 187 31.20 -9.46 101.74
CA PHE A 187 31.43 -8.33 102.66
C PHE A 187 30.65 -8.48 103.97
N TRP A 188 29.50 -9.15 103.94
CA TRP A 188 28.60 -9.33 105.11
C TRP A 188 28.77 -10.65 105.85
N ARG A 189 29.52 -11.61 105.30
CA ARG A 189 29.94 -12.84 105.98
C ARG A 189 31.46 -12.81 106.16
N PRO A 190 31.99 -12.77 107.41
CA PRO A 190 33.42 -12.80 107.65
C PRO A 190 34.05 -14.17 107.32
#